data_AF-A0A060C744-F1
#
_entry.id   AF-A0A060C744-F1
#
_cell.length_a   1.000
_cell.length_b   1.000
_cell.length_c   1.000
_cell.angle_alpha   90.00
_cell.angle_beta   90.00
_cell.angle_gamma   90.00
#
_symmetry.space_group_name_H-M   'P 1'
#
loop_
_entity.id
_entity.type
_entity.pdbx_description
1 polymer ?
#
loop_
_entity_poly.entity_id
_entity_poly.type
_entity_poly.pdbx_seq_one_letter_code
_entity_poly.pdbx_strand_id
1 'polypeptide(L)'
;EDALRWAHDALQRAADKAEAHCDLGHLMSRLNRHDDALRQFDLALQIDPNSARARYFGSLTRLSLGDMPAAWAGFEARLDLPGSTNGHDRHKQPRWDGAASLEGRTVLLHAEQALNDTLQFVRYAPLVAARGASVVLEVQPPFGAAVRLAR
;
A
#
# COMPACT_ATOMS: atom_id res chain seq x y z
N GLU A 1 21.80 -18.44 -2.74
CA GLU A 1 23.06 -17.70 -2.95
C GLU A 1 23.20 -17.18 -4.38
N ASP A 2 22.82 -17.96 -5.39
CA ASP A 2 22.94 -17.56 -6.80
C ASP A 2 22.12 -16.31 -7.19
N ALA A 3 20.90 -16.15 -6.64
CA ALA A 3 20.06 -14.98 -6.91
C ALA A 3 20.69 -13.66 -6.43
N LEU A 4 21.42 -13.67 -5.31
CA LEU A 4 22.11 -12.47 -4.81
C LEU A 4 23.32 -12.12 -5.67
N ARG A 5 24.04 -13.14 -6.17
CA ARG A 5 25.16 -12.96 -7.09
C ARG A 5 24.69 -12.28 -8.37
N TRP A 6 23.61 -12.78 -8.96
CA TRP A 6 23.04 -12.21 -10.19
C TRP A 6 22.53 -10.79 -9.98
N ALA A 7 21.90 -10.50 -8.83
CA ALA A 7 21.45 -9.16 -8.51
C ALA A 7 22.62 -8.17 -8.30
N HIS A 8 23.74 -8.61 -7.72
CA HIS A 8 24.95 -7.78 -7.64
C HIS A 8 25.58 -7.53 -9.00
N ASP A 9 25.68 -8.55 -9.86
CA ASP A 9 26.22 -8.40 -11.22
C ASP A 9 25.35 -7.47 -12.07
N ALA A 10 24.02 -7.55 -11.91
CA ALA A 10 23.08 -6.63 -12.52
C ALA A 10 23.27 -5.19 -12.01
N LEU A 11 23.47 -5.02 -10.69
CA LEU A 11 23.73 -3.71 -10.10
C LEU A 11 25.04 -3.12 -10.61
N GLN A 12 26.11 -3.90 -10.79
CA GLN A 12 27.36 -3.37 -11.37
C GLN A 12 27.19 -2.80 -12.77
N ARG A 13 26.20 -3.27 -13.54
CA ARG A 13 25.91 -2.81 -14.90
C ARG A 13 24.93 -1.64 -14.94
N ALA A 14 24.28 -1.32 -13.82
CA ALA A 14 23.16 -0.38 -13.74
C ALA A 14 23.05 0.26 -12.35
N ALA A 15 24.18 0.60 -11.73
CA ALA A 15 24.24 1.11 -10.36
C ALA A 15 23.58 2.49 -10.21
N ASP A 16 23.39 3.20 -11.31
CA ASP A 16 22.70 4.48 -11.40
C ASP A 16 21.17 4.34 -11.61
N LYS A 17 20.64 3.11 -11.59
CA LYS A 17 19.21 2.85 -11.76
C LYS A 17 18.53 2.51 -10.44
N ALA A 18 17.49 3.28 -10.10
CA ALA A 18 16.68 3.05 -8.91
C ALA A 18 16.05 1.64 -8.90
N GLU A 19 15.68 1.12 -10.07
CA GLU A 19 15.10 -0.22 -10.19
C GLU A 19 16.06 -1.32 -9.75
N ALA A 20 17.35 -1.23 -10.11
CA ALA A 20 18.34 -2.24 -9.76
C ALA A 20 18.54 -2.34 -8.24
N HIS A 21 18.60 -1.18 -7.57
CA HIS A 21 18.61 -1.11 -6.11
C HIS A 21 17.32 -1.65 -5.49
N CYS A 22 16.14 -1.34 -6.06
CA CYS A 22 14.88 -1.91 -5.60
C CYS A 22 14.84 -3.45 -5.69
N ASP A 23 15.30 -4.02 -6.80
CA ASP A 23 15.27 -5.47 -7.02
C ASP A 23 16.21 -6.18 -6.04
N LEU A 24 17.42 -5.62 -5.82
CA LEU A 24 18.35 -6.14 -4.83
C LEU A 24 17.77 -6.03 -3.41
N GLY A 25 17.20 -4.89 -3.05
CA GLY A 25 16.56 -4.68 -1.75
C GLY A 25 15.42 -5.67 -1.51
N HIS A 26 14.56 -5.89 -2.51
CA HIS A 26 13.47 -6.86 -2.41
C HIS A 26 13.98 -8.30 -2.22
N LEU A 27 15.02 -8.70 -2.96
CA LEU A 27 15.67 -10.00 -2.78
C LEU A 27 16.29 -10.14 -1.39
N MET A 28 16.97 -9.11 -0.88
CA MET A 28 17.54 -9.11 0.47
C MET A 28 16.45 -9.23 1.54
N SER A 29 15.32 -8.53 1.38
CA SER A 29 14.18 -8.63 2.31
C SER A 29 13.61 -10.04 2.37
N ARG A 30 13.52 -10.73 1.22
CA ARG A 30 13.07 -12.14 1.15
C ARG A 30 14.04 -13.12 1.81
N LEU A 31 15.30 -12.72 2.00
CA LEU A 31 16.32 -13.49 2.70
C LEU A 31 16.45 -13.07 4.18
N ASN A 32 15.48 -12.31 4.70
CA ASN A 32 15.47 -11.74 6.05
C ASN A 32 16.66 -10.83 6.38
N ARG A 33 17.34 -10.30 5.36
CA ARG A 33 18.42 -9.30 5.49
C ARG A 33 17.81 -7.90 5.47
N HIS A 34 16.97 -7.60 6.44
CA HIS A 34 16.11 -6.42 6.43
C HIS A 34 16.90 -5.10 6.44
N ASP A 35 17.96 -4.99 7.25
CA ASP A 35 18.78 -3.77 7.29
C ASP A 35 19.48 -3.51 5.96
N ASP A 36 19.96 -4.57 5.31
CA ASP A 36 20.61 -4.46 4.00
C ASP A 36 19.58 -4.07 2.93
N ALA A 37 18.38 -4.65 2.98
CA ALA A 37 17.28 -4.32 2.10
C ALA A 37 16.88 -2.84 2.22
N LEU A 38 16.75 -2.32 3.45
CA LEU A 38 16.42 -0.91 3.69
C LEU A 38 17.48 0.03 3.10
N ARG A 39 18.77 -0.28 3.26
CA ARG A 39 19.83 0.52 2.63
C ARG A 39 19.71 0.55 1.10
N GLN A 40 19.32 -0.56 0.48
CA GLN A 40 19.10 -0.58 -0.97
C GLN A 40 17.86 0.24 -1.37
N PHE A 41 16.77 0.18 -0.62
CA PHE A 41 15.60 1.02 -0.89
C PHE A 41 15.91 2.51 -0.70
N ASP A 42 16.71 2.87 0.31
CA ASP A 42 17.14 4.25 0.53
C ASP A 42 18.01 4.75 -0.64
N LEU A 43 18.92 3.92 -1.17
CA LEU A 43 19.67 4.25 -2.38
C LEU A 43 18.76 4.43 -3.61
N ALA A 44 17.77 3.55 -3.78
CA ALA A 44 16.80 3.71 -4.85
C ALA A 44 16.03 5.04 -4.74
N LEU A 45 15.66 5.46 -3.52
CA LEU A 45 14.97 6.72 -3.25
C LEU A 45 15.89 7.95 -3.39
N GLN A 46 17.20 7.81 -3.23
CA GLN A 46 18.15 8.88 -3.54
C GLN A 46 18.25 9.13 -5.04
N ILE A 47 18.14 8.07 -5.86
CA ILE A 47 18.18 8.15 -7.33
C ILE A 47 16.84 8.62 -7.89
N ASP A 48 15.75 7.97 -7.47
CA ASP A 48 14.37 8.35 -7.81
C ASP A 48 13.55 8.53 -6.53
N PRO A 49 13.45 9.77 -6.03
CA PRO A 49 12.64 10.08 -4.86
C PRO A 49 11.18 9.66 -4.99
N ASN A 50 10.66 9.52 -6.21
CA ASN A 50 9.28 9.18 -6.51
C ASN A 50 9.04 7.69 -6.79
N SER A 51 10.05 6.83 -6.58
CA SER A 51 9.92 5.40 -6.81
C SER A 51 8.89 4.77 -5.88
N ALA A 52 7.67 4.58 -6.39
CA ALA A 52 6.57 3.90 -5.70
C ALA A 52 6.99 2.50 -5.21
N ARG A 53 7.81 1.81 -6.02
CA ARG A 53 8.33 0.47 -5.74
C ARG A 53 9.28 0.46 -4.55
N ALA A 54 10.22 1.42 -4.48
CA ALA A 54 11.14 1.53 -3.36
C ALA A 54 10.39 1.86 -2.05
N ARG A 55 9.47 2.83 -2.09
CA ARG A 55 8.64 3.21 -0.93
C ARG A 55 7.82 2.02 -0.44
N TYR A 56 7.15 1.31 -1.35
CA TYR A 56 6.31 0.19 -1.00
C TYR A 56 7.11 -0.99 -0.42
N PHE A 57 8.16 -1.46 -1.10
CA PHE A 57 8.93 -2.59 -0.57
C PHE A 57 9.68 -2.23 0.72
N GLY A 58 10.20 -1.01 0.82
CA GLY A 58 10.75 -0.51 2.08
C GLY A 58 9.72 -0.50 3.21
N SER A 59 8.47 -0.14 2.94
CA SER A 59 7.39 -0.20 3.92
C SER A 59 7.09 -1.61 4.41
N LEU A 60 7.07 -2.60 3.51
CA LEU A 60 6.89 -4.01 3.87
C LEU A 60 8.06 -4.53 4.71
N THR A 61 9.29 -4.13 4.40
CA THR A 61 10.46 -4.50 5.21
C THR A 61 10.38 -3.88 6.61
N ARG A 62 9.96 -2.61 6.74
CA ARG A 62 9.74 -1.96 8.03
C ARG A 62 8.61 -2.62 8.83
N LEU A 63 7.56 -3.07 8.14
CA LEU A 63 6.48 -3.84 8.75
C LEU A 63 7.00 -5.15 9.38
N SER A 64 7.86 -5.89 8.67
CA SER A 64 8.49 -7.11 9.19
C SER A 64 9.38 -6.86 10.42
N LEU A 65 9.92 -5.66 10.56
CA LEU A 65 10.69 -5.24 11.74
C LEU A 65 9.82 -4.69 12.88
N GLY A 66 8.51 -4.57 12.67
CA GLY A 66 7.58 -4.01 13.66
C GLY A 66 7.56 -2.48 13.74
N ASP A 67 8.22 -1.77 12.82
CA ASP A 67 8.15 -0.31 12.71
C ASP A 67 6.86 0.10 11.99
N MET A 68 5.75 -0.01 12.72
CA MET A 68 4.40 0.26 12.23
C MET A 68 4.22 1.69 11.70
N PRO A 69 4.70 2.76 12.39
CA PRO A 69 4.52 4.12 11.90
C PRO A 69 5.18 4.35 10.53
N ALA A 70 6.45 3.95 10.36
CA ALA A 70 7.15 4.16 9.09
C ALA A 70 6.68 3.19 8.00
N ALA A 71 6.28 1.98 8.37
CA ALA A 71 5.63 1.05 7.44
C ALA A 71 4.33 1.65 6.89
N TRP A 72 3.46 2.18 7.74
CA TRP A 72 2.18 2.72 7.29
C TRP A 72 2.34 3.90 6.33
N ALA A 73 3.29 4.81 6.62
CA ALA A 73 3.57 5.96 5.77
C ALA A 73 4.00 5.58 4.34
N GLY A 74 4.75 4.48 4.18
CA GLY A 74 5.20 4.02 2.86
C GLY A 74 4.24 3.04 2.16
N PHE A 75 3.31 2.44 2.89
CA PHE A 75 2.47 1.36 2.38
C PHE A 75 1.52 1.82 1.27
N GLU A 76 1.04 3.06 1.34
CA GLU A 76 0.16 3.63 0.32
C GLU A 76 0.84 3.77 -1.06
N ALA A 77 2.17 3.77 -1.14
CA ALA A 77 2.88 3.84 -2.41
C ALA A 77 2.60 2.65 -3.33
N ARG A 78 2.06 1.53 -2.81
CA ARG A 78 1.57 0.41 -3.63
C ARG A 78 0.48 0.80 -4.61
N LEU A 79 -0.23 1.89 -4.31
CA LEU A 79 -1.36 2.36 -5.09
C LEU A 79 -0.90 2.99 -6.41
N ASP A 80 0.36 3.41 -6.48
CA ASP A 80 0.99 3.97 -7.69
C ASP A 80 1.73 2.89 -8.51
N LEU A 81 1.67 1.61 -8.11
CA LEU A 81 2.35 0.53 -8.83
C LEU A 81 1.57 0.05 -10.06
N PRO A 82 2.26 -0.36 -11.15
CA PRO A 82 1.60 -0.95 -12.31
C PRO A 82 0.74 -2.15 -11.93
N GLY A 83 -0.50 -2.20 -12.43
CA GLY A 83 -1.44 -3.27 -12.13
C GLY A 83 -2.12 -3.14 -10.76
N SER A 84 -1.91 -2.05 -10.03
CA SER A 84 -2.73 -1.68 -8.88
C SER A 84 -4.12 -1.25 -9.35
N THR A 85 -5.00 -2.22 -9.60
CA THR A 85 -6.33 -2.00 -10.18
C THR A 85 -7.44 -1.86 -9.14
N ASN A 86 -7.10 -1.72 -7.86
CA ASN A 86 -8.03 -2.04 -6.79
C ASN A 86 -8.82 -0.87 -6.18
N GLY A 87 -8.77 0.34 -6.77
CA GLY A 87 -9.86 1.29 -6.53
C GLY A 87 -9.61 2.77 -6.73
N HIS A 88 -8.38 3.21 -6.95
CA HIS A 88 -8.08 4.65 -7.12
C HIS A 88 -8.72 5.23 -8.38
N ASP A 89 -8.60 4.53 -9.51
CA ASP A 89 -9.20 4.97 -10.77
C ASP A 89 -10.67 4.55 -10.93
N ARG A 90 -11.17 3.72 -10.01
CA ARG A 90 -12.54 3.18 -10.08
C ARG A 90 -13.58 4.27 -9.81
N HIS A 91 -13.23 5.24 -8.99
CA HIS A 91 -14.12 6.30 -8.53
C HIS A 91 -13.52 7.67 -8.87
N LYS A 92 -14.34 8.57 -9.42
CA LYS A 92 -13.91 9.92 -9.80
C LYS A 92 -13.93 10.90 -8.63
N GLN A 93 -14.48 10.48 -7.50
CA GLN A 93 -14.60 11.27 -6.27
C GLN A 93 -13.23 11.39 -5.59
N PRO A 94 -12.94 12.53 -4.94
CA PRO A 94 -11.67 12.71 -4.25
C PRO A 94 -11.53 11.74 -3.07
N ARG A 95 -10.31 11.23 -2.87
CA ARG A 95 -9.97 10.44 -1.68
C ARG A 95 -10.02 11.32 -0.44
N TRP A 96 -10.64 10.82 0.63
CA TRP A 96 -10.55 11.46 1.93
C TRP A 96 -9.20 11.14 2.57
N ASP A 97 -8.42 12.18 2.86
CA ASP A 97 -7.09 12.11 3.48
C ASP A 97 -7.13 12.07 5.01
N GLY A 98 -8.32 12.05 5.60
CA GLY A 98 -8.53 12.10 7.05
C GLY A 98 -8.61 13.50 7.65
N ALA A 99 -8.27 14.56 6.89
CA ALA A 99 -8.17 15.93 7.41
C ALA A 99 -9.51 16.67 7.40
N ALA A 100 -10.31 16.49 6.35
CA ALA A 100 -11.59 17.18 6.23
C ALA A 100 -12.66 16.62 7.19
N SER A 101 -13.50 17.50 7.74
CA SER A 101 -14.70 17.08 8.49
C SER A 101 -15.63 16.26 7.59
N LEU A 102 -16.27 15.26 8.20
CA LEU A 102 -17.23 14.38 7.55
C LEU A 102 -18.69 14.74 7.84
N GLU A 103 -18.92 15.75 8.69
CA GLU A 103 -20.27 16.13 9.10
C GLU A 103 -21.13 16.57 7.91
N GLY A 104 -22.29 15.93 7.75
CA GLY A 104 -23.21 16.17 6.64
C GLY A 104 -22.71 15.67 5.27
N ARG A 105 -21.56 15.00 5.20
CA ARG A 105 -21.00 14.47 3.95
C ARG A 105 -21.41 13.02 3.70
N THR A 106 -21.43 12.65 2.44
CA THR A 106 -21.53 11.24 2.03
C THR A 106 -20.13 10.69 1.79
N VAL A 107 -19.80 9.58 2.45
CA VAL A 107 -18.52 8.87 2.30
C VAL A 107 -18.78 7.53 1.63
N LEU A 108 -18.08 7.29 0.52
CA LEU A 108 -17.99 5.98 -0.10
C LEU A 108 -16.85 5.19 0.56
N LEU A 109 -17.19 4.09 1.22
CA LEU A 109 -16.22 3.09 1.66
C LEU A 109 -16.28 1.92 0.68
N HIS A 110 -15.20 1.68 -0.05
CA HIS A 110 -15.15 0.60 -1.04
C HIS A 110 -14.15 -0.47 -0.63
N ALA A 111 -14.47 -1.72 -0.95
CA ALA A 111 -13.54 -2.82 -0.81
C ALA A 111 -12.36 -2.65 -1.77
N GLU A 112 -11.16 -2.98 -1.29
CA GLU A 112 -9.91 -2.82 -2.05
C GLU A 112 -9.17 -4.17 -2.21
N GLN A 113 -9.10 -4.99 -1.16
CA GLN A 113 -8.40 -6.28 -1.22
C GLN A 113 -9.37 -7.47 -1.27
N ALA A 114 -9.03 -8.56 -0.58
CA ALA A 114 -9.76 -9.82 -0.64
C ALA A 114 -11.09 -9.75 0.13
N LEU A 115 -11.92 -10.78 -0.04
CA LEU A 115 -13.23 -10.84 0.60
C LEU A 115 -13.13 -10.81 2.14
N ASN A 116 -12.10 -11.43 2.71
CA ASN A 116 -11.84 -11.39 4.15
C ASN A 116 -11.55 -9.98 4.65
N ASP A 117 -10.89 -9.14 3.84
CA ASP A 117 -10.60 -7.76 4.22
C ASP A 117 -11.89 -6.95 4.29
N THR A 118 -12.80 -7.15 3.34
CA THR A 118 -14.14 -6.52 3.42
C THR A 118 -14.86 -6.87 4.71
N LEU A 119 -14.88 -8.15 5.10
CA LEU A 119 -15.49 -8.57 6.37
C LEU A 119 -14.77 -7.99 7.59
N GLN A 120 -13.43 -7.93 7.54
CA GLN A 120 -12.60 -7.43 8.63
C GLN A 120 -12.73 -5.90 8.79
N PHE A 121 -12.89 -5.16 7.70
CA PHE A 121 -12.86 -3.69 7.70
C PHE A 121 -14.25 -3.05 7.63
N VAL A 122 -15.32 -3.79 7.33
CA VAL A 122 -16.70 -3.24 7.34
C VAL A 122 -17.10 -2.67 8.71
N ARG A 123 -16.51 -3.17 9.80
CA ARG A 123 -16.73 -2.65 11.16
C ARG A 123 -16.31 -1.19 11.36
N TYR A 124 -15.54 -0.60 10.45
CA TYR A 124 -15.21 0.81 10.50
C TYR A 124 -16.34 1.70 9.93
N ALA A 125 -17.31 1.15 9.19
CA ALA A 125 -18.43 1.92 8.64
C ALA A 125 -19.26 2.65 9.72
N PRO A 126 -19.65 2.02 10.86
CA PRO A 126 -20.30 2.73 11.96
C PRO A 126 -19.45 3.84 12.58
N LEU A 127 -18.12 3.67 12.61
CA LEU A 127 -17.20 4.69 13.14
C LEU A 127 -17.11 5.92 12.22
N VAL A 128 -17.24 5.71 10.91
CA VAL A 128 -17.35 6.81 9.94
C VAL A 128 -18.71 7.51 10.07
N ALA A 129 -19.80 6.76 10.22
CA ALA A 129 -21.14 7.32 10.43
C ALA A 129 -21.22 8.15 11.73
N ALA A 130 -20.60 7.68 12.80
CA ALA A 130 -20.52 8.39 14.08
C ALA A 130 -19.81 9.76 13.99
N ARG A 131 -19.06 10.03 12.90
CA ARG A 131 -18.44 11.33 12.61
C ARG A 131 -19.38 12.26 11.82
N GLY A 132 -20.68 11.94 11.74
CA GLY A 132 -21.71 12.74 11.08
C GLY A 132 -21.85 12.49 9.59
N ALA A 133 -21.26 11.41 9.07
CA ALA A 133 -21.31 11.05 7.66
C ALA A 133 -22.49 10.13 7.32
N SER A 134 -23.03 10.27 6.11
CA SER A 134 -23.79 9.19 5.47
C SER A 134 -22.82 8.22 4.79
N VAL A 135 -22.88 6.92 5.10
CA VAL A 135 -21.93 5.94 4.58
C VAL A 135 -22.56 5.10 3.47
N VAL A 136 -21.89 5.05 2.33
CA VAL A 136 -22.19 4.12 1.23
C VAL A 136 -21.11 3.05 1.23
N LEU A 137 -21.49 1.78 1.29
CA LEU A 137 -20.55 0.67 1.13
C LEU A 137 -20.59 0.11 -0.28
N GLU A 138 -19.45 0.05 -0.94
CA GLU A 138 -19.23 -0.75 -2.13
C GLU A 138 -18.43 -2.01 -1.74
N VAL A 139 -19.05 -3.18 -1.90
CA VAL A 139 -18.44 -4.48 -1.59
C VAL A 139 -18.38 -5.35 -2.84
N GLN A 140 -17.52 -6.36 -2.83
CA GLN A 140 -17.43 -7.31 -3.95
C GLN A 140 -18.77 -8.05 -4.15
N PRO A 141 -19.11 -8.49 -5.38
CA PRO A 141 -20.42 -9.08 -5.70
C PRO A 141 -20.94 -10.19 -4.78
N PRO A 142 -20.10 -11.11 -4.27
CA PRO A 142 -20.55 -12.13 -3.31
C PRO A 142 -21.18 -11.56 -2.02
N PHE A 143 -20.90 -10.29 -1.68
CA PHE A 143 -21.44 -9.62 -0.51
C PHE A 143 -22.62 -8.67 -0.80
N GLY A 144 -22.91 -8.37 -2.07
CA GLY A 144 -23.93 -7.37 -2.44
C GLY A 144 -25.35 -7.68 -1.93
N ALA A 145 -25.66 -8.95 -1.66
CA ALA A 145 -26.92 -9.38 -1.05
C ALA A 145 -26.90 -9.36 0.49
N ALA A 146 -25.73 -9.52 1.12
CA ALA A 146 -25.57 -9.68 2.57
C ALA A 146 -25.29 -8.35 3.30
N VAL A 147 -24.70 -7.38 2.61
CA VAL A 147 -24.32 -6.07 3.17
C VAL A 147 -25.33 -5.02 2.72
N ARG A 148 -26.55 -5.07 3.27
CA ARG A 148 -27.44 -3.90 3.29
C ARG A 148 -27.26 -3.22 4.65
N LEU A 149 -26.45 -2.16 4.70
CA LEU A 149 -26.32 -1.41 5.95
C LEU A 149 -27.59 -0.60 6.24
N ALA A 150 -27.97 -0.64 7.51
CA ALA A 150 -29.03 0.16 8.11
C ALA A 150 -28.79 1.65 7.82
N ARG A 151 -29.87 2.34 7.44
CA ARG A 151 -29.90 3.81 7.37
C ARG A 151 -29.77 4.40 8.77
#